data_AF-A0A7Y3MYU8-F1
#
_entry.id   AF-A0A7Y3MYU8-F1
#
_cell.length_a   1.000
_cell.length_b   1.000
_cell.length_c   1.000
_cell.angle_alpha   90.00
_cell.angle_beta   90.00
_cell.angle_gamma   90.00
#
_symmetry.space_group_name_H-M   'P 1'
#
loop_
_entity.id
_entity.type
_entity.pdbx_description
1 polymer ?
#
loop_
_entity_poly.entity_id
_entity_poly.type
_entity_poly.pdbx_seq_one_letter_code
_entity_poly.pdbx_strand_id
1 'polypeptide(L)'
;MVPKGLRCRKEREGLGRRVRGVALIAAAWAAACAVERPAVQTVTFPSGDGLEVTADLYRGMGPESPTVLLFHQSQSSRGEFARIAPRLQALGYNALAVDLRWGGAHAGVTNHTAARNGTPGLIPRIESGEERPWPIIDASYDDMVAALRWLDAEGYTGVRFALGSSFSAMLVYRLGAEEDLGGVLAFSPAEYDEDRPSLVRSWAHALHAPALSFAAVGEEEMVAEVAEEVSVEGSLAAVGSLEGHGASVLDEDPKAWDLLTSFIGQHAGGPPGRSAHRLVSAEGVPVFVDRYPSRGGAVIALFHQGGGSARGEYGFLVSRLVEAGYDVVAADLQGGGDRFGFPNRTLAEAPEGADFSYCDAAPQLTMVLDSVVSWYPDARRIAWGSSYSGALVLHAAAEGADVDQVLAFSPASGGPMGECS
;
A
#
# COMPACT_ATOMS: atom_id res chain seq x y z
N MET A 1 33.22 38.05 -33.15
CA MET A 1 34.51 37.35 -33.35
C MET A 1 34.34 35.93 -32.87
N VAL A 2 34.29 34.98 -33.80
CA VAL A 2 34.15 33.53 -33.54
C VAL A 2 35.51 32.90 -33.86
N PRO A 3 36.16 32.17 -32.94
CA PRO A 3 37.33 31.38 -33.30
C PRO A 3 36.92 30.03 -33.87
N LYS A 4 37.58 29.70 -34.98
CA LYS A 4 37.40 28.52 -35.83
C LYS A 4 38.00 27.25 -35.20
N GLY A 5 37.26 26.17 -35.37
CA GLY A 5 37.64 24.77 -35.63
C GLY A 5 39.05 24.28 -35.31
N LEU A 6 39.12 23.22 -34.49
CA LEU A 6 40.18 22.22 -34.56
C LEU A 6 39.62 20.88 -35.10
N ARG A 7 40.36 20.32 -36.06
CA ARG A 7 40.06 19.12 -36.84
C ARG A 7 40.32 17.84 -36.03
N CYS A 8 39.44 16.84 -36.16
CA CYS A 8 39.73 15.45 -35.79
C CYS A 8 40.88 14.90 -36.65
N ARG A 9 41.96 14.46 -36.00
CA ARG A 9 43.00 13.61 -36.60
C ARG A 9 42.67 12.16 -36.28
N LYS A 10 42.53 11.32 -37.32
CA LYS A 10 42.51 9.86 -37.17
C LYS A 10 43.96 9.38 -37.13
N GLU A 11 44.35 8.69 -36.06
CA GLU A 11 45.52 7.81 -36.07
C GLU A 11 45.04 6.37 -35.88
N ARG A 12 45.56 5.48 -36.73
CA ARG A 12 45.29 4.05 -36.75
C ARG A 12 46.47 3.31 -36.12
N GLU A 13 46.09 2.25 -35.40
CA GLU A 13 46.77 0.96 -35.21
C GLU A 13 47.89 0.83 -34.16
N GLY A 14 47.67 -0.14 -33.28
CA GLY A 14 48.59 -0.68 -32.29
C GLY A 14 47.92 -1.83 -31.53
N LEU A 15 47.88 -3.01 -32.14
CA LEU A 15 47.29 -4.24 -31.61
C LEU A 15 48.14 -4.80 -30.46
N GLY A 16 47.57 -4.89 -29.26
CA GLY A 16 48.18 -5.55 -28.10
C GLY A 16 47.11 -6.12 -27.17
N ARG A 17 46.94 -7.45 -27.18
CA ARG A 17 46.03 -8.19 -26.29
C ARG A 17 46.37 -7.94 -24.82
N ARG A 18 45.39 -7.54 -23.99
CA ARG A 18 45.17 -8.04 -22.62
C ARG A 18 43.88 -7.46 -22.00
N VAL A 19 43.08 -8.37 -21.43
CA VAL A 19 41.98 -8.21 -20.46
C VAL A 19 40.78 -7.36 -20.90
N ARG A 20 39.64 -8.01 -21.17
CA ARG A 20 38.35 -7.33 -21.35
C ARG A 20 37.91 -6.76 -20.00
N GLY A 21 38.05 -5.44 -19.87
CA GLY A 21 37.55 -4.66 -18.75
C GLY A 21 36.02 -4.53 -18.79
N VAL A 22 35.48 -4.29 -17.60
CA VAL A 22 34.15 -3.72 -17.35
C VAL A 22 33.93 -2.55 -18.30
N ALA A 23 32.99 -2.70 -19.24
CA ALA A 23 32.59 -1.61 -20.11
C ALA A 23 31.70 -0.65 -19.31
N LEU A 24 32.25 0.48 -18.89
CA LEU A 24 31.47 1.67 -18.55
C LEU A 24 30.78 2.16 -19.83
N ILE A 25 29.60 1.62 -20.11
CA ILE A 25 28.73 2.16 -21.15
C ILE A 25 28.10 3.42 -20.55
N ALA A 26 28.57 4.58 -21.02
CA ALA A 26 27.83 5.83 -20.88
C ALA A 26 26.53 5.68 -21.68
N ALA A 27 25.47 5.23 -21.02
CA ALA A 27 24.13 5.24 -21.57
C ALA A 27 23.76 6.72 -21.83
N ALA A 28 23.46 7.05 -23.09
CA ALA A 28 22.82 8.30 -23.41
C ALA A 28 21.39 8.24 -22.87
N TRP A 29 21.19 8.79 -21.67
CA TRP A 29 19.87 8.96 -21.08
C TRP A 29 19.10 10.00 -21.89
N ALA A 30 18.13 9.56 -22.70
CA ALA A 30 16.94 10.36 -22.88
C ALA A 30 16.18 10.29 -21.54
N ALA A 31 16.60 11.11 -20.58
CA ALA A 31 15.82 11.34 -19.38
C ALA A 31 14.53 12.03 -19.83
N ALA A 32 13.47 11.25 -20.02
CA ALA A 32 12.15 11.79 -19.79
C ALA A 32 12.23 12.41 -18.40
N CYS A 33 12.05 13.73 -18.30
CA CYS A 33 11.84 14.39 -17.02
C CYS A 33 10.51 13.85 -16.47
N ALA A 34 10.54 12.65 -15.90
CA ALA A 34 9.52 12.18 -15.00
C ALA A 34 9.56 13.17 -13.84
N VAL A 35 8.52 14.00 -13.75
CA VAL A 35 8.34 14.86 -12.59
C VAL A 35 8.29 13.92 -11.39
N GLU A 36 9.31 13.96 -10.53
CA GLU A 36 9.30 13.21 -9.27
C GLU A 36 8.09 13.66 -8.47
N ARG A 37 7.05 12.82 -8.43
CA ARG A 37 5.90 13.04 -7.56
C ARG A 37 6.23 12.50 -6.17
N PRO A 38 5.99 13.27 -5.10
CA PRO A 38 6.24 12.80 -3.75
C PRO A 38 5.42 11.54 -3.46
N ALA A 39 5.92 10.69 -2.56
CA ALA A 39 5.25 9.44 -2.17
C ALA A 39 3.82 9.67 -1.64
N VAL A 40 3.62 10.84 -1.06
CA VAL A 40 2.37 11.36 -0.51
C VAL A 40 2.18 12.78 -1.04
N GLN A 41 0.96 13.11 -1.45
CA GLN A 41 0.60 14.45 -1.88
C GLN A 41 -0.45 15.03 -0.94
N THR A 42 -0.11 16.09 -0.20
CA THR A 42 -1.12 16.85 0.55
C THR A 42 -1.95 17.69 -0.41
N VAL A 43 -3.26 17.57 -0.30
CA VAL A 43 -4.27 18.25 -1.14
C VAL A 43 -5.27 18.98 -0.25
N THR A 44 -5.96 19.97 -0.83
CA THR A 44 -7.08 20.64 -0.18
C THR A 44 -8.27 20.75 -1.11
N PHE A 45 -9.47 20.74 -0.54
CA PHE A 45 -10.73 20.90 -1.26
C PHE A 45 -11.79 21.50 -0.35
N PRO A 46 -12.77 22.26 -0.88
CA PRO A 46 -13.85 22.81 -0.07
C PRO A 46 -14.85 21.73 0.33
N SER A 47 -15.30 21.76 1.58
CA SER A 47 -16.48 21.03 2.07
C SER A 47 -17.78 21.66 1.53
N GLY A 48 -18.92 21.02 1.79
CA GLY A 48 -20.23 21.48 1.32
C GLY A 48 -20.60 22.90 1.76
N ASP A 49 -20.08 23.34 2.91
CA ASP A 49 -20.24 24.69 3.47
C ASP A 49 -19.07 25.65 3.16
N GLY A 50 -18.11 25.21 2.34
CA GLY A 50 -16.95 26.00 1.94
C GLY A 50 -15.75 25.94 2.90
N LEU A 51 -15.83 25.19 4.00
CA LEU A 51 -14.67 24.93 4.85
C LEU A 51 -13.57 24.22 4.04
N GLU A 52 -12.33 24.72 4.06
CA GLU A 52 -11.22 24.04 3.38
C GLU A 52 -10.77 22.78 4.15
N VAL A 53 -11.03 21.62 3.57
CA VAL A 53 -10.61 20.30 4.04
C VAL A 53 -9.20 20.00 3.56
N THR A 54 -8.36 19.45 4.43
CA THR A 54 -7.02 18.94 4.10
C THR A 54 -7.02 17.42 4.04
N ALA A 55 -6.32 16.84 3.06
CA ALA A 55 -6.10 15.40 3.00
C ALA A 55 -4.68 15.06 2.48
N ASP A 56 -4.20 13.86 2.79
CA ASP A 56 -2.98 13.28 2.23
C ASP A 56 -3.34 12.14 1.28
N LEU A 57 -2.97 12.30 0.01
CA LEU A 57 -3.19 11.32 -1.06
C LEU A 57 -1.96 10.43 -1.24
N TYR A 58 -2.19 9.12 -1.15
CA TYR A 58 -1.24 8.06 -1.41
C TYR A 58 -1.69 7.34 -2.69
N ARG A 59 -0.91 7.45 -3.76
CA ARG A 59 -1.25 6.89 -5.08
C ARG A 59 -0.77 5.44 -5.18
N GLY A 60 -1.68 4.52 -5.47
CA GLY A 60 -1.40 3.13 -5.81
C GLY A 60 -0.92 2.98 -7.24
N MET A 61 -1.45 1.99 -7.97
CA MET A 61 -1.02 1.72 -9.36
C MET A 61 -1.53 2.75 -10.37
N GLY A 62 -2.66 3.39 -10.10
CA GLY A 62 -3.26 4.41 -10.97
C GLY A 62 -4.61 4.91 -10.45
N PRO A 63 -5.24 5.90 -11.11
CA PRO A 63 -6.57 6.41 -10.73
C PRO A 63 -7.69 5.36 -10.76
N GLU A 64 -7.50 4.28 -11.52
CA GLU A 64 -8.39 3.13 -11.61
C GLU A 64 -8.24 2.12 -10.46
N SER A 65 -7.17 2.22 -9.66
CA SER A 65 -6.99 1.37 -8.48
C SER A 65 -8.08 1.63 -7.43
N PRO A 66 -8.55 0.58 -6.73
CA PRO A 66 -9.47 0.76 -5.63
C PRO A 66 -8.91 1.75 -4.63
N THR A 67 -9.77 2.64 -4.15
CA THR A 67 -9.39 3.78 -3.33
C THR A 67 -10.02 3.63 -1.95
N VAL A 68 -9.21 3.65 -0.90
CA VAL A 68 -9.69 3.65 0.49
C VAL A 68 -9.61 5.07 1.04
N LEU A 69 -10.76 5.66 1.32
CA LEU A 69 -10.85 6.92 2.05
C LEU A 69 -10.72 6.60 3.54
N LEU A 70 -9.83 7.32 4.23
CA LEU A 70 -9.45 7.04 5.62
C LEU A 70 -9.87 8.23 6.50
N PHE A 71 -10.80 7.98 7.41
CA PHE A 71 -11.41 8.98 8.30
C PHE A 71 -11.05 8.69 9.75
N HIS A 72 -10.37 9.65 10.39
CA HIS A 72 -9.76 9.47 11.70
C HIS A 72 -10.79 9.50 12.85
N GLN A 73 -10.36 9.14 14.06
CA GLN A 73 -11.18 9.19 15.27
C GLN A 73 -11.21 10.58 15.95
N SER A 74 -11.96 10.70 17.04
CA SER A 74 -12.10 11.95 17.79
C SER A 74 -10.73 12.45 18.26
N GLN A 75 -10.53 13.77 18.27
CA GLN A 75 -9.26 14.41 18.65
C GLN A 75 -8.03 13.99 17.83
N SER A 76 -8.23 13.26 16.72
CA SER A 76 -7.17 12.75 15.84
C SER A 76 -7.00 13.60 14.58
N SER A 77 -6.17 13.13 13.65
CA SER A 77 -5.92 13.75 12.34
C SER A 77 -5.60 12.67 11.30
N ARG A 78 -5.38 13.08 10.04
CA ARG A 78 -4.82 12.19 9.01
C ARG A 78 -3.52 11.48 9.41
N GLY A 79 -2.82 11.96 10.44
CA GLY A 79 -1.66 11.30 11.05
C GLY A 79 -1.96 9.93 11.68
N GLU A 80 -3.20 9.62 12.03
CA GLU A 80 -3.62 8.26 12.46
C GLU A 80 -3.29 7.19 11.41
N PHE A 81 -3.30 7.59 10.14
CA PHE A 81 -3.07 6.70 9.02
C PHE A 81 -1.62 6.68 8.53
N ALA A 82 -0.68 7.28 9.26
CA ALA A 82 0.71 7.42 8.83
C ALA A 82 1.40 6.07 8.55
N ARG A 83 0.96 4.98 9.18
CA ARG A 83 1.42 3.60 8.91
C ARG A 83 0.48 2.81 8.01
N ILE A 84 -0.83 3.08 8.08
CA ILE A 84 -1.87 2.37 7.35
C ILE A 84 -1.88 2.75 5.86
N ALA A 85 -1.85 4.04 5.53
CA ALA A 85 -1.96 4.52 4.16
C ALA A 85 -0.77 4.11 3.26
N PRO A 86 0.51 4.17 3.71
CA PRO A 86 1.62 3.60 2.94
C PRO A 86 1.49 2.09 2.72
N ARG A 87 0.89 1.37 3.67
CA ARG A 87 0.67 -0.07 3.56
C ARG A 87 -0.41 -0.38 2.50
N LEU A 88 -1.50 0.38 2.47
CA LEU A 88 -2.49 0.30 1.38
C LEU A 88 -1.86 0.62 0.02
N GLN A 89 -1.04 1.67 -0.05
CA GLN A 89 -0.29 2.03 -1.25
C GLN A 89 0.63 0.91 -1.74
N ALA A 90 1.39 0.30 -0.83
CA ALA A 90 2.29 -0.82 -1.14
C ALA A 90 1.55 -2.06 -1.65
N LEU A 91 0.27 -2.21 -1.30
CA LEU A 91 -0.61 -3.25 -1.84
C LEU A 91 -1.20 -2.89 -3.22
N GLY A 92 -0.99 -1.67 -3.71
CA GLY A 92 -1.48 -1.19 -4.99
C GLY A 92 -2.81 -0.42 -4.91
N TYR A 93 -3.32 -0.15 -3.71
CA TYR A 93 -4.52 0.67 -3.51
C TYR A 93 -4.17 2.15 -3.49
N ASN A 94 -5.11 2.99 -3.93
CA ASN A 94 -5.06 4.40 -3.54
C ASN A 94 -5.55 4.54 -2.09
N ALA A 95 -4.99 5.50 -1.36
CA ALA A 95 -5.51 5.89 -0.06
C ALA A 95 -5.61 7.41 0.06
N LEU A 96 -6.68 7.91 0.66
CA LEU A 96 -6.89 9.33 0.91
C LEU A 96 -7.18 9.53 2.39
N ALA A 97 -6.18 9.98 3.15
CA ALA A 97 -6.30 10.25 4.58
C ALA A 97 -6.81 11.67 4.81
N VAL A 98 -8.03 11.80 5.31
CA VAL A 98 -8.76 13.08 5.37
C VAL A 98 -8.79 13.62 6.79
N ASP A 99 -8.44 14.89 6.96
CA ASP A 99 -8.70 15.63 8.18
C ASP A 99 -10.18 16.04 8.23
N LEU A 100 -10.92 15.49 9.19
CA LEU A 100 -12.30 15.90 9.48
C LEU A 100 -12.32 17.13 10.40
N ARG A 101 -13.36 17.95 10.30
CA ARG A 101 -13.51 19.14 11.17
C ARG A 101 -13.60 18.80 12.66
N TRP A 102 -14.15 17.64 13.03
CA TRP A 102 -14.07 17.12 14.39
C TRP A 102 -12.77 16.32 14.59
N GLY A 103 -11.75 16.96 15.19
CA GLY A 103 -10.42 16.36 15.34
C GLY A 103 -9.44 17.25 16.11
N GLY A 104 -8.17 16.85 16.10
CA GLY A 104 -7.09 17.44 16.87
C GLY A 104 -5.71 17.21 16.25
N ALA A 105 -4.81 16.50 16.93
CA ALA A 105 -3.50 16.18 16.39
C ALA A 105 -3.15 14.73 16.73
N HIS A 106 -2.51 14.03 15.81
CA HIS A 106 -2.13 12.63 16.03
C HIS A 106 -0.78 12.33 15.37
N ALA A 107 0.07 11.55 16.04
CA ALA A 107 1.40 11.16 15.55
C ALA A 107 2.26 12.33 15.01
N GLY A 108 2.17 13.51 15.64
CA GLY A 108 2.89 14.72 15.22
C GLY A 108 2.29 15.46 14.02
N VAL A 109 1.17 14.99 13.47
CA VAL A 109 0.41 15.66 12.41
C VAL A 109 -0.73 16.46 13.03
N THR A 110 -0.82 17.74 12.66
CA THR A 110 -1.93 18.62 13.06
C THR A 110 -3.09 18.47 12.08
N ASN A 111 -4.32 18.37 12.60
CA ASN A 111 -5.53 18.44 11.79
C ASN A 111 -5.78 19.89 11.35
N HIS A 112 -5.52 20.17 10.08
CA HIS A 112 -5.66 21.53 9.54
C HIS A 112 -7.13 21.91 9.32
N THR A 113 -8.00 20.95 8.98
CA THR A 113 -9.45 21.19 8.82
C THR A 113 -10.07 21.63 10.14
N ALA A 114 -9.82 20.91 11.23
CA ALA A 114 -10.27 21.22 12.58
C ALA A 114 -9.72 22.57 13.08
N ALA A 115 -8.45 22.86 12.79
CA ALA A 115 -7.84 24.15 13.12
C ALA A 115 -8.54 25.32 12.40
N ARG A 116 -8.84 25.19 11.10
CA ARG A 116 -9.59 26.20 10.34
C ARG A 116 -11.03 26.36 10.83
N ASN A 117 -11.67 25.26 11.21
CA ASN A 117 -13.03 25.26 11.75
C ASN A 117 -13.14 25.88 13.15
N GLY A 118 -12.01 26.03 13.88
CA GLY A 118 -12.00 26.53 15.25
C GLY A 118 -12.29 25.46 16.32
N THR A 119 -12.23 24.18 15.94
CA THR A 119 -12.50 23.03 16.82
C THR A 119 -11.67 23.00 18.10
N PRO A 120 -10.37 23.35 18.11
CA PRO A 120 -9.60 23.41 19.36
C PRO A 120 -10.20 24.35 20.42
N GLY A 121 -10.91 25.41 20.00
CA GLY A 121 -11.61 26.32 20.92
C GLY A 121 -12.98 25.81 21.39
N LEU A 122 -13.53 24.77 20.75
CA LEU A 122 -14.77 24.10 21.16
C LEU A 122 -14.52 23.05 22.23
N ILE A 123 -13.38 22.34 22.18
CA ILE A 123 -13.06 21.22 23.07
C ILE A 123 -13.27 21.57 24.55
N PRO A 124 -12.72 22.68 25.12
CA PRO A 124 -12.92 22.99 26.53
C PRO A 124 -14.38 23.26 26.91
N ARG A 125 -15.19 23.77 25.97
CA ARG A 125 -16.63 24.02 26.18
C ARG A 125 -17.45 22.75 26.11
N ILE A 126 -17.02 21.79 25.29
CA ILE A 126 -17.60 20.45 25.25
C ILE A 126 -17.28 19.71 26.55
N GLU A 127 -16.01 19.76 26.99
CA GLU A 127 -15.57 19.14 28.24
C GLU A 127 -16.25 19.74 29.48
N SER A 128 -16.57 21.04 29.47
CA SER A 128 -17.34 21.70 30.54
C SER A 128 -18.86 21.48 30.46
N GLY A 129 -19.36 20.87 29.38
CA GLY A 129 -20.78 20.65 29.12
C GLY A 129 -21.56 21.89 28.64
N GLU A 130 -20.87 22.98 28.31
CA GLU A 130 -21.46 24.19 27.73
C GLU A 130 -21.93 23.97 26.29
N GLU A 131 -21.25 23.09 25.55
CA GLU A 131 -21.57 22.74 24.17
C GLU A 131 -21.60 21.23 23.99
N ARG A 132 -22.38 20.76 23.00
CA ARG A 132 -22.43 19.34 22.63
C ARG A 132 -21.55 19.10 21.39
N PRO A 133 -20.90 17.93 21.28
CA PRO A 133 -20.05 17.61 20.12
C PRO A 133 -20.85 17.25 18.87
N TRP A 134 -22.13 16.88 19.01
CA TRP A 134 -22.94 16.36 17.90
C TRP A 134 -23.10 17.28 16.69
N PRO A 135 -23.35 18.59 16.83
CA PRO A 135 -23.43 19.48 15.67
C PRO A 135 -22.17 19.48 14.80
N ILE A 136 -20.97 19.39 15.40
CA ILE A 136 -19.71 19.35 14.63
C ILE A 136 -19.38 17.95 14.11
N ILE A 137 -19.75 16.89 14.85
CA ILE A 137 -19.66 15.51 14.37
C ILE A 137 -20.55 15.31 13.14
N ASP A 138 -21.81 15.72 13.21
CA ASP A 138 -22.76 15.62 12.10
C ASP A 138 -22.27 16.40 10.87
N ALA A 139 -21.70 17.60 11.08
CA ALA A 139 -21.14 18.41 10.00
C ALA A 139 -19.85 17.80 9.40
N SER A 140 -19.16 16.90 10.10
CA SER A 140 -18.00 16.19 9.55
C SER A 140 -18.38 15.27 8.39
N TYR A 141 -19.66 14.89 8.28
CA TYR A 141 -20.17 14.12 7.14
C TYR A 141 -19.98 14.87 5.81
N ASP A 142 -20.16 16.19 5.79
CA ASP A 142 -19.97 17.00 4.59
C ASP A 142 -18.50 16.98 4.11
N ASP A 143 -17.54 16.86 5.04
CA ASP A 143 -16.13 16.71 4.72
C ASP A 143 -15.84 15.35 4.04
N MET A 144 -16.52 14.29 4.50
CA MET A 144 -16.41 12.94 3.93
C MET A 144 -16.99 12.89 2.51
N VAL A 145 -18.17 13.49 2.29
CA VAL A 145 -18.78 13.61 0.97
C VAL A 145 -17.91 14.45 0.03
N ALA A 146 -17.35 15.55 0.52
CA ALA A 146 -16.44 16.38 -0.28
C ALA A 146 -15.19 15.62 -0.73
N ALA A 147 -14.66 14.71 0.09
CA ALA A 147 -13.53 13.86 -0.28
C ALA A 147 -13.87 12.90 -1.44
N LEU A 148 -15.07 12.31 -1.46
CA LEU A 148 -15.55 11.49 -2.57
C LEU A 148 -15.67 12.30 -3.87
N ARG A 149 -16.29 13.48 -3.79
CA ARG A 149 -16.46 14.37 -4.95
C ARG A 149 -15.12 14.90 -5.47
N TRP A 150 -14.15 15.12 -4.59
CA TRP A 150 -12.80 15.48 -4.99
C TRP A 150 -12.14 14.36 -5.80
N LEU A 151 -12.28 13.09 -5.39
CA LEU A 151 -11.78 11.95 -6.17
C LEU A 151 -12.43 11.88 -7.56
N ASP A 152 -13.74 12.15 -7.68
CA ASP A 152 -14.43 12.26 -8.97
C ASP A 152 -13.79 13.34 -9.86
N ALA A 153 -13.59 14.54 -9.31
CA ALA A 153 -13.04 15.68 -10.03
C ALA A 153 -11.60 15.45 -10.50
N GLU A 154 -10.80 14.70 -9.73
CA GLU A 154 -9.42 14.33 -10.06
C GLU A 154 -9.32 13.08 -10.97
N GLY A 155 -10.45 12.50 -11.37
CA GLY A 155 -10.50 11.40 -12.33
C GLY A 155 -10.17 10.02 -11.73
N TYR A 156 -10.36 9.82 -10.43
CA TYR A 156 -10.24 8.51 -9.79
C TYR A 156 -11.49 7.68 -10.03
N THR A 157 -11.37 6.60 -10.80
CA THR A 157 -12.48 5.76 -11.25
C THR A 157 -12.53 4.39 -10.60
N GLY A 158 -11.55 4.03 -9.77
CA GLY A 158 -11.53 2.76 -9.05
C GLY A 158 -12.66 2.65 -8.01
N VAL A 159 -13.00 1.41 -7.66
CA VAL A 159 -13.98 1.12 -6.60
C VAL A 159 -13.56 1.79 -5.28
N ARG A 160 -14.50 2.42 -4.57
CA ARG A 160 -14.22 3.21 -3.37
C ARG A 160 -14.65 2.49 -2.12
N PHE A 161 -13.80 2.53 -1.10
CA PHE A 161 -14.10 2.04 0.24
C PHE A 161 -13.96 3.19 1.22
N ALA A 162 -14.82 3.23 2.23
CA ALA A 162 -14.73 4.22 3.31
C ALA A 162 -14.36 3.55 4.61
N LEU A 163 -13.19 3.87 5.14
CA LEU A 163 -12.71 3.40 6.44
C LEU A 163 -12.91 4.50 7.48
N GLY A 164 -13.65 4.17 8.52
CA GLY A 164 -13.87 5.05 9.67
C GLY A 164 -13.32 4.42 10.95
N SER A 165 -12.87 5.29 11.85
CA SER A 165 -12.28 4.94 13.15
C SER A 165 -13.09 5.59 14.27
N SER A 166 -13.65 4.79 15.19
CA SER A 166 -14.47 5.28 16.31
C SER A 166 -15.64 6.14 15.81
N PHE A 167 -15.76 7.43 16.18
CA PHE A 167 -16.88 8.28 15.75
C PHE A 167 -17.11 8.29 14.22
N SER A 168 -16.04 8.30 13.43
CA SER A 168 -16.16 8.31 11.97
C SER A 168 -16.54 6.92 11.43
N ALA A 169 -16.33 5.85 12.20
CA ALA A 169 -16.86 4.52 11.90
C ALA A 169 -18.40 4.49 11.91
N MET A 170 -19.06 5.36 12.69
CA MET A 170 -20.51 5.57 12.58
C MET A 170 -20.87 6.24 11.26
N LEU A 171 -20.14 7.31 10.90
CA LEU A 171 -20.45 8.13 9.73
C LEU A 171 -20.23 7.39 8.41
N VAL A 172 -19.31 6.42 8.36
CA VAL A 172 -19.13 5.60 7.14
C VAL A 172 -20.35 4.72 6.85
N TYR A 173 -21.14 4.32 7.86
CA TYR A 173 -22.43 3.66 7.60
C TYR A 173 -23.40 4.57 6.87
N ARG A 174 -23.54 5.82 7.35
CA ARG A 174 -24.32 6.84 6.64
C ARG A 174 -23.81 7.04 5.22
N LEU A 175 -22.49 7.11 5.07
CA LEU A 175 -21.86 7.31 3.77
C LEU A 175 -22.19 6.15 2.81
N GLY A 176 -22.08 4.89 3.23
CA GLY A 176 -22.42 3.74 2.39
C GLY A 176 -23.92 3.49 2.18
N ALA A 177 -24.79 4.20 2.90
CA ALA A 177 -26.22 4.21 2.66
C ALA A 177 -26.62 5.27 1.61
N GLU A 178 -25.88 6.39 1.55
CA GLU A 178 -26.19 7.53 0.67
C GLU A 178 -25.32 7.57 -0.60
N GLU A 179 -24.13 6.97 -0.60
CA GLU A 179 -23.14 7.05 -1.68
C GLU A 179 -22.80 5.68 -2.29
N ASP A 180 -22.38 5.69 -3.56
CA ASP A 180 -21.94 4.50 -4.28
C ASP A 180 -20.52 4.09 -3.84
N LEU A 181 -20.45 3.13 -2.93
CA LEU A 181 -19.22 2.56 -2.38
C LEU A 181 -19.16 1.06 -2.64
N GLY A 182 -17.97 0.53 -2.90
CA GLY A 182 -17.70 -0.91 -2.91
C GLY A 182 -17.71 -1.54 -1.53
N GLY A 183 -17.67 -0.74 -0.47
CA GLY A 183 -17.87 -1.20 0.90
C GLY A 183 -17.51 -0.17 1.96
N VAL A 184 -18.01 -0.39 3.17
CA VAL A 184 -17.66 0.39 4.37
C VAL A 184 -16.80 -0.46 5.30
N LEU A 185 -15.79 0.14 5.90
CA LEU A 185 -14.81 -0.50 6.77
C LEU A 185 -14.89 0.21 8.13
N ALA A 186 -15.77 -0.27 9.01
CA ALA A 186 -16.09 0.39 10.26
C ALA A 186 -15.30 -0.22 11.42
N PHE A 187 -14.39 0.55 11.99
CA PHE A 187 -13.55 0.12 13.10
C PHE A 187 -14.04 0.73 14.42
N SER A 188 -14.50 -0.13 15.32
CA SER A 188 -15.16 0.23 16.59
C SER A 188 -16.39 1.15 16.41
N PRO A 189 -17.37 0.82 15.54
CA PRO A 189 -18.61 1.60 15.45
C PRO A 189 -19.47 1.44 16.71
N ALA A 190 -20.21 2.48 17.08
CA ALA A 190 -21.12 2.44 18.24
C ALA A 190 -22.21 3.50 18.16
N GLU A 191 -23.26 3.35 18.96
CA GLU A 191 -24.23 4.42 19.25
C GLU A 191 -23.64 5.38 20.31
N TYR A 192 -22.80 6.33 19.90
CA TYR A 192 -22.21 7.29 20.86
C TYR A 192 -23.19 8.41 21.29
N ASP A 193 -24.28 8.66 20.55
CA ASP A 193 -25.25 9.72 20.86
C ASP A 193 -26.38 9.23 21.75
N GLU A 194 -26.33 9.55 23.04
CA GLU A 194 -27.36 9.17 24.01
C GLU A 194 -28.75 9.72 23.67
N ASP A 195 -28.83 10.86 22.96
CA ASP A 195 -30.12 11.44 22.54
C ASP A 195 -30.66 10.81 21.25
N ARG A 196 -29.82 10.05 20.52
CA ARG A 196 -30.18 9.35 19.28
C ARG A 196 -29.70 7.89 19.33
N PRO A 197 -30.24 7.05 20.24
CA PRO A 197 -29.69 5.73 20.61
C PRO A 197 -29.88 4.62 19.55
N SER A 198 -30.24 4.95 18.31
CA SER A 198 -30.43 4.00 17.20
C SER A 198 -30.04 4.62 15.86
N LEU A 199 -29.22 5.67 15.92
CA LEU A 199 -28.83 6.45 14.76
C LEU A 199 -28.01 5.58 13.81
N VAL A 200 -26.97 4.92 14.33
CA VAL A 200 -26.06 4.10 13.52
C VAL A 200 -26.76 2.85 13.02
N ARG A 201 -27.55 2.18 13.87
CA ARG A 201 -28.39 1.05 13.46
C ARG A 201 -29.33 1.42 12.31
N SER A 202 -29.92 2.62 12.33
CA SER A 202 -30.77 3.07 11.23
C SER A 202 -30.01 3.24 9.91
N TRP A 203 -28.74 3.69 9.97
CA TRP A 203 -27.88 3.78 8.79
C TRP A 203 -27.38 2.41 8.34
N ALA A 204 -27.04 1.51 9.26
CA ALA A 204 -26.65 0.13 8.97
C ALA A 204 -27.79 -0.65 8.30
N HIS A 205 -29.03 -0.49 8.76
CA HIS A 205 -30.21 -1.06 8.12
C HIS A 205 -30.45 -0.49 6.71
N ALA A 206 -30.18 0.81 6.52
CA ALA A 206 -30.34 1.47 5.22
C ALA A 206 -29.15 1.25 4.26
N LEU A 207 -28.11 0.53 4.69
CA LEU A 207 -26.88 0.36 3.93
C LEU A 207 -27.13 -0.39 2.61
N HIS A 208 -26.44 0.04 1.55
CA HIS A 208 -26.52 -0.61 0.24
C HIS A 208 -25.17 -1.20 -0.20
N ALA A 209 -24.08 -0.75 0.41
CA ALA A 209 -22.74 -1.31 0.25
C ALA A 209 -22.46 -2.40 1.30
N PRO A 210 -21.59 -3.40 1.02
CA PRO A 210 -21.20 -4.38 2.03
C PRO A 210 -20.39 -3.72 3.15
N ALA A 211 -20.50 -4.23 4.38
CA ALA A 211 -19.78 -3.71 5.54
C ALA A 211 -18.76 -4.72 6.09
N LEU A 212 -17.58 -4.25 6.47
CA LEU A 212 -16.66 -4.93 7.36
C LEU A 212 -16.65 -4.19 8.71
N SER A 213 -17.15 -4.84 9.75
CA SER A 213 -17.24 -4.29 11.11
C SER A 213 -16.20 -4.93 12.01
N PHE A 214 -15.37 -4.12 12.66
CA PHE A 214 -14.39 -4.59 13.63
C PHE A 214 -14.76 -4.17 15.04
N ALA A 215 -14.68 -5.12 15.97
CA ALA A 215 -14.75 -4.87 17.41
C ALA A 215 -13.43 -5.25 18.06
N ALA A 216 -12.83 -4.32 18.80
CA ALA A 216 -11.72 -4.64 19.67
C ALA A 216 -12.20 -5.52 20.84
N VAL A 217 -11.26 -6.15 21.54
CA VAL A 217 -11.54 -6.84 22.81
C VAL A 217 -12.22 -5.85 23.79
N GLY A 218 -13.41 -6.21 24.27
CA GLY A 218 -14.24 -5.38 25.16
C GLY A 218 -15.29 -4.50 24.46
N GLU A 219 -15.35 -4.49 23.13
CA GLU A 219 -16.33 -3.73 22.33
C GLU A 219 -17.37 -4.61 21.65
N GLU A 220 -17.45 -5.88 22.05
CA GLU A 220 -18.14 -6.90 21.27
C GLU A 220 -19.63 -6.62 21.13
N GLU A 221 -20.28 -6.30 22.24
CA GLU A 221 -21.72 -6.03 22.28
C GLU A 221 -22.10 -4.80 21.46
N MET A 222 -21.38 -3.68 21.66
CA MET A 222 -21.66 -2.42 20.97
C MET A 222 -21.50 -2.52 19.44
N VAL A 223 -20.51 -3.27 18.96
CA VAL A 223 -20.29 -3.45 17.52
C VAL A 223 -21.26 -4.47 16.94
N ALA A 224 -21.56 -5.56 17.67
CA ALA A 224 -22.52 -6.56 17.23
C ALA A 224 -23.91 -5.95 17.02
N GLU A 225 -24.37 -5.09 17.94
CA GLU A 225 -25.66 -4.40 17.82
C GLU A 225 -25.81 -3.59 16.52
N VAL A 226 -24.71 -3.02 16.00
CA VAL A 226 -24.74 -2.29 14.72
C VAL A 226 -24.62 -3.25 13.54
N ALA A 227 -23.71 -4.22 13.62
CA ALA A 227 -23.42 -5.14 12.54
C ALA A 227 -24.59 -6.08 12.19
N GLU A 228 -25.41 -6.45 13.20
CA GLU A 228 -26.59 -7.31 13.01
C GLU A 228 -27.70 -6.64 12.16
N GLU A 229 -27.72 -5.31 12.08
CA GLU A 229 -28.67 -4.57 11.24
C GLU A 229 -28.27 -4.54 9.75
N VAL A 230 -27.02 -4.91 9.43
CA VAL A 230 -26.54 -4.92 8.04
C VAL A 230 -27.08 -6.15 7.32
N SER A 231 -27.97 -5.92 6.34
CA SER A 231 -28.59 -6.98 5.54
C SER A 231 -27.89 -7.26 4.20
N VAL A 232 -26.81 -6.53 3.89
CA VAL A 232 -26.11 -6.62 2.60
C VAL A 232 -25.23 -7.88 2.55
N GLU A 233 -25.42 -8.71 1.51
CA GLU A 233 -24.64 -9.94 1.29
C GLU A 233 -23.13 -9.64 1.13
N GLY A 234 -22.29 -10.50 1.70
CA GLY A 234 -20.84 -10.32 1.69
C GLY A 234 -20.31 -9.34 2.75
N SER A 235 -21.18 -8.84 3.64
CA SER A 235 -20.77 -8.15 4.86
C SER A 235 -20.17 -9.12 5.88
N LEU A 236 -19.22 -8.64 6.68
CA LEU A 236 -18.48 -9.41 7.68
C LEU A 236 -18.41 -8.62 9.00
N ALA A 237 -18.46 -9.35 10.12
CA ALA A 237 -18.21 -8.80 11.44
C ALA A 237 -17.09 -9.62 12.12
N ALA A 238 -16.02 -8.95 12.53
CA ALA A 238 -14.90 -9.52 13.26
C ALA A 238 -14.93 -8.97 14.70
N VAL A 239 -15.52 -9.77 15.60
CA VAL A 239 -15.88 -9.33 16.95
C VAL A 239 -14.95 -9.98 17.99
N GLY A 240 -14.35 -9.17 18.88
CA GLY A 240 -13.69 -9.61 20.12
C GLY A 240 -12.43 -10.45 19.97
N SER A 241 -11.79 -10.41 18.80
CA SER A 241 -10.66 -11.27 18.46
C SER A 241 -9.38 -10.52 18.13
N LEU A 242 -9.40 -9.18 18.16
CA LEU A 242 -8.30 -8.31 17.74
C LEU A 242 -8.08 -7.21 18.79
N GLU A 243 -6.83 -6.83 19.03
CA GLU A 243 -6.44 -5.76 19.95
C GLU A 243 -6.38 -4.40 19.23
N GLY A 244 -6.81 -3.33 19.90
CA GLY A 244 -6.70 -1.95 19.40
C GLY A 244 -8.03 -1.29 19.06
N HIS A 245 -8.26 -0.08 19.58
CA HIS A 245 -9.49 0.70 19.33
C HIS A 245 -9.43 1.43 17.98
N GLY A 246 -10.52 1.37 17.23
CA GLY A 246 -10.62 2.03 15.94
C GLY A 246 -9.60 1.49 14.94
N ALA A 247 -9.06 2.36 14.09
CA ALA A 247 -8.11 1.97 13.06
C ALA A 247 -6.75 1.49 13.62
N SER A 248 -6.46 1.70 14.92
CA SER A 248 -5.19 1.24 15.51
C SER A 248 -5.05 -0.29 15.53
N VAL A 249 -6.16 -1.03 15.44
CA VAL A 249 -6.13 -2.50 15.27
C VAL A 249 -5.28 -2.92 14.06
N LEU A 250 -5.21 -2.09 13.02
CA LEU A 250 -4.38 -2.36 11.84
C LEU A 250 -2.88 -2.18 12.13
N ASP A 251 -2.51 -1.42 13.15
CA ASP A 251 -1.11 -1.34 13.60
C ASP A 251 -0.76 -2.44 14.60
N GLU A 252 -1.74 -2.94 15.34
CA GLU A 252 -1.56 -3.83 16.49
C GLU A 252 -1.68 -5.32 16.13
N ASP A 253 -2.61 -5.68 15.23
CA ASP A 253 -2.87 -7.08 14.85
C ASP A 253 -2.72 -7.33 13.34
N PRO A 254 -1.72 -8.13 12.91
CA PRO A 254 -1.55 -8.52 11.51
C PRO A 254 -2.78 -9.18 10.87
N LYS A 255 -3.60 -9.91 11.64
CA LYS A 255 -4.82 -10.57 11.12
C LYS A 255 -5.87 -9.59 10.65
N ALA A 256 -5.89 -8.38 11.21
CA ALA A 256 -6.79 -7.32 10.76
C ALA A 256 -6.53 -6.95 9.29
N TRP A 257 -5.27 -7.02 8.84
CA TRP A 257 -4.92 -6.80 7.43
C TRP A 257 -5.39 -7.91 6.51
N ASP A 258 -5.36 -9.16 6.96
CA ASP A 258 -5.85 -10.27 6.15
C ASP A 258 -7.36 -10.14 5.92
N LEU A 259 -8.11 -9.79 6.98
CA LEU A 259 -9.55 -9.52 6.89
C LEU A 259 -9.84 -8.32 5.98
N LEU A 260 -9.15 -7.20 6.20
CA LEU A 260 -9.30 -5.98 5.39
C LEU A 260 -9.03 -6.23 3.91
N THR A 261 -7.90 -6.89 3.60
CA THR A 261 -7.50 -7.11 2.20
C THR A 261 -8.31 -8.19 1.51
N SER A 262 -8.77 -9.21 2.24
CA SER A 262 -9.71 -10.21 1.74
C SER A 262 -11.05 -9.56 1.38
N PHE A 263 -11.59 -8.72 2.27
CA PHE A 263 -12.85 -8.03 2.05
C PHE A 263 -12.78 -7.08 0.84
N ILE A 264 -11.75 -6.24 0.77
CA ILE A 264 -11.53 -5.36 -0.40
C ILE A 264 -11.39 -6.19 -1.69
N GLY A 265 -10.61 -7.28 -1.64
CA GLY A 265 -10.40 -8.14 -2.81
C GLY A 265 -11.67 -8.86 -3.28
N GLN A 266 -12.57 -9.23 -2.37
CA GLN A 266 -13.86 -9.83 -2.68
C GLN A 266 -14.78 -8.85 -3.42
N HIS A 267 -14.77 -7.57 -3.04
CA HIS A 267 -15.74 -6.58 -3.50
C HIS A 267 -15.24 -5.64 -4.60
N ALA A 268 -13.92 -5.55 -4.83
CA ALA A 268 -13.34 -4.77 -5.93
C ALA A 268 -12.55 -5.61 -6.94
N GLY A 269 -12.36 -6.91 -6.68
CA GLY A 269 -11.25 -7.67 -7.24
C GLY A 269 -9.93 -7.24 -6.59
N GLY A 270 -8.87 -8.06 -6.72
CA GLY A 270 -7.53 -7.65 -6.29
C GLY A 270 -7.11 -6.33 -6.97
N PRO A 271 -6.08 -5.62 -6.46
CA PRO A 271 -5.62 -4.37 -7.06
C PRO A 271 -5.45 -4.56 -8.57
N PRO A 272 -6.06 -3.71 -9.42
CA PRO A 272 -6.05 -3.87 -10.85
C PRO A 272 -4.61 -3.88 -11.31
N GLY A 273 -4.28 -4.85 -12.17
CA GLY A 273 -2.93 -5.05 -12.65
C GLY A 273 -2.00 -5.79 -11.68
N ARG A 274 -2.50 -6.52 -10.67
CA ARG A 274 -1.70 -7.52 -9.92
C ARG A 274 -2.26 -8.93 -10.13
N SER A 275 -1.39 -9.89 -10.45
CA SER A 275 -1.72 -11.32 -10.39
C SER A 275 -0.74 -12.06 -9.48
N ALA A 276 -1.26 -12.79 -8.50
CA ALA A 276 -0.47 -13.59 -7.57
C ALA A 276 -0.30 -15.01 -8.13
N HIS A 277 0.93 -15.53 -8.05
CA HIS A 277 1.33 -16.86 -8.50
C HIS A 277 2.03 -17.59 -7.36
N ARG A 278 1.75 -18.89 -7.23
CA ARG A 278 2.43 -19.78 -6.29
C ARG A 278 3.22 -20.80 -7.12
N LEU A 279 4.53 -20.58 -7.20
CA LEU A 279 5.46 -21.52 -7.82
C LEU A 279 5.84 -22.58 -6.77
N VAL A 280 6.23 -23.77 -7.21
CA VAL A 280 6.70 -24.83 -6.32
C VAL A 280 8.13 -25.15 -6.72
N SER A 281 9.07 -24.94 -5.81
CA SER A 281 10.48 -25.28 -6.04
C SER A 281 10.67 -26.79 -6.20
N ALA A 282 11.81 -27.22 -6.72
CA ALA A 282 12.11 -28.64 -6.90
C ALA A 282 12.08 -29.42 -5.56
N GLU A 283 12.35 -28.71 -4.46
CA GLU A 283 12.33 -29.20 -3.07
C GLU A 283 10.92 -29.19 -2.47
N GLY A 284 9.90 -28.79 -3.23
CA GLY A 284 8.51 -28.76 -2.80
C GLY A 284 8.13 -27.52 -1.98
N VAL A 285 8.99 -26.50 -1.92
CA VAL A 285 8.72 -25.28 -1.15
C VAL A 285 7.94 -24.30 -2.03
N PRO A 286 6.80 -23.76 -1.56
CA PRO A 286 6.09 -22.72 -2.29
C PRO A 286 6.89 -21.43 -2.36
N VAL A 287 6.95 -20.82 -3.54
CA VAL A 287 7.52 -19.49 -3.76
C VAL A 287 6.42 -18.57 -4.28
N PHE A 288 6.11 -17.53 -3.51
CA PHE A 288 5.08 -16.57 -3.87
C PHE A 288 5.63 -15.46 -4.75
N VAL A 289 4.94 -15.21 -5.85
CA VAL A 289 5.32 -14.21 -6.86
C VAL A 289 4.12 -13.35 -7.20
N ASP A 290 4.29 -12.04 -7.15
CA ASP A 290 3.31 -11.09 -7.68
C ASP A 290 3.79 -10.55 -9.02
N ARG A 291 2.92 -10.57 -10.03
CA ARG A 291 3.17 -9.98 -11.34
C ARG A 291 2.31 -8.74 -11.52
N TYR A 292 2.94 -7.68 -11.99
CA TYR A 292 2.34 -6.40 -12.29
C TYR A 292 2.58 -6.05 -13.76
N PRO A 293 1.67 -6.45 -14.68
CA PRO A 293 1.78 -6.08 -16.08
C PRO A 293 1.57 -4.57 -16.30
N SER A 294 2.27 -4.04 -17.28
CA SER A 294 2.27 -2.68 -17.79
C SER A 294 2.06 -2.70 -19.32
N ARG A 295 2.36 -1.59 -20.02
CA ARG A 295 2.31 -1.50 -21.49
C ARG A 295 3.69 -1.57 -22.17
N GLY A 296 4.77 -1.75 -21.41
CA GLY A 296 6.13 -1.68 -21.94
C GLY A 296 6.70 -2.99 -22.47
N GLY A 297 7.96 -2.94 -22.90
CA GLY A 297 8.71 -4.09 -23.43
C GLY A 297 9.85 -4.56 -22.53
N ALA A 298 9.86 -4.18 -21.26
CA ALA A 298 10.88 -4.59 -20.29
C ALA A 298 10.22 -5.03 -18.98
N VAL A 299 10.78 -6.08 -18.37
CA VAL A 299 10.33 -6.67 -17.11
C VAL A 299 11.44 -6.61 -16.06
N ILE A 300 11.09 -6.19 -14.84
CA ILE A 300 11.99 -6.11 -13.69
C ILE A 300 11.56 -7.17 -12.67
N ALA A 301 12.43 -8.15 -12.43
CA ALA A 301 12.29 -9.14 -11.36
C ALA A 301 12.93 -8.61 -10.08
N LEU A 302 12.14 -8.36 -9.05
CA LEU A 302 12.53 -7.78 -7.75
C LEU A 302 12.63 -8.87 -6.68
N PHE A 303 13.76 -8.92 -5.98
CA PHE A 303 14.06 -9.88 -4.92
C PHE A 303 14.49 -9.16 -3.63
N HIS A 304 13.72 -9.35 -2.55
CA HIS A 304 13.89 -8.59 -1.31
C HIS A 304 15.18 -8.96 -0.55
N GLN A 305 15.53 -8.15 0.45
CA GLN A 305 16.65 -8.36 1.36
C GLN A 305 16.31 -9.30 2.52
N GLY A 306 17.32 -9.64 3.32
CA GLY A 306 17.19 -10.52 4.47
C GLY A 306 16.15 -10.00 5.48
N GLY A 307 15.23 -10.87 5.90
CA GLY A 307 14.16 -10.51 6.83
C GLY A 307 13.03 -9.66 6.23
N GLY A 308 13.10 -9.34 4.94
CA GLY A 308 12.06 -8.57 4.23
C GLY A 308 11.04 -9.44 3.48
N SER A 309 10.08 -8.79 2.84
CA SER A 309 9.17 -9.38 1.86
C SER A 309 9.10 -8.48 0.64
N ALA A 310 8.72 -9.04 -0.51
CA ALA A 310 8.66 -8.30 -1.76
C ALA A 310 7.65 -7.14 -1.68
N ARG A 311 6.48 -7.39 -1.07
CA ARG A 311 5.44 -6.36 -0.87
C ARG A 311 5.89 -5.26 0.08
N GLY A 312 6.58 -5.60 1.16
CA GLY A 312 7.04 -4.61 2.13
C GLY A 312 8.23 -3.78 1.65
N GLU A 313 9.22 -4.39 1.02
CA GLU A 313 10.41 -3.66 0.56
C GLU A 313 10.14 -2.85 -0.72
N TYR A 314 9.35 -3.41 -1.64
CA TYR A 314 9.18 -2.83 -2.97
C TYR A 314 7.80 -2.27 -3.29
N GLY A 315 6.78 -2.43 -2.45
CA GLY A 315 5.41 -2.05 -2.84
C GLY A 315 5.27 -0.62 -3.38
N PHE A 316 5.95 0.36 -2.75
CA PHE A 316 6.02 1.74 -3.25
C PHE A 316 6.76 1.86 -4.60
N LEU A 317 7.85 1.12 -4.75
CA LEU A 317 8.66 1.13 -5.97
C LEU A 317 7.92 0.47 -7.14
N VAL A 318 7.19 -0.62 -6.90
CA VAL A 318 6.40 -1.36 -7.89
C VAL A 318 5.46 -0.41 -8.62
N SER A 319 4.70 0.41 -7.88
CA SER A 319 3.76 1.38 -8.47
C SER A 319 4.46 2.36 -9.41
N ARG A 320 5.62 2.90 -9.00
CA ARG A 320 6.42 3.82 -9.83
C ARG A 320 7.01 3.16 -11.06
N LEU A 321 7.45 1.90 -10.94
CA LEU A 321 8.02 1.15 -12.07
C LEU A 321 6.94 0.84 -13.12
N VAL A 322 5.74 0.44 -12.67
CA VAL A 322 4.61 0.18 -13.58
C VAL A 322 4.13 1.47 -14.25
N GLU A 323 4.04 2.60 -13.52
CA GLU A 323 3.74 3.92 -14.09
C GLU A 323 4.80 4.35 -15.12
N ALA A 324 6.08 4.02 -14.87
CA ALA A 324 7.18 4.24 -15.80
C ALA A 324 7.16 3.26 -17.01
N GLY A 325 6.22 2.31 -17.06
CA GLY A 325 6.03 1.38 -18.17
C GLY A 325 6.87 0.11 -18.08
N TYR A 326 7.32 -0.30 -16.89
CA TYR A 326 7.96 -1.60 -16.70
C TYR A 326 6.94 -2.64 -16.22
N ASP A 327 7.00 -3.83 -16.78
CA ASP A 327 6.40 -5.00 -16.13
C ASP A 327 7.21 -5.31 -14.88
N VAL A 328 6.55 -5.67 -13.79
CA VAL A 328 7.24 -5.98 -12.53
C VAL A 328 6.88 -7.38 -12.06
N VAL A 329 7.86 -8.15 -11.63
CA VAL A 329 7.69 -9.45 -10.99
C VAL A 329 8.38 -9.39 -9.64
N ALA A 330 7.63 -9.49 -8.55
CA ALA A 330 8.15 -9.36 -7.19
C ALA A 330 7.99 -10.68 -6.44
N ALA A 331 9.09 -11.25 -5.94
CA ALA A 331 9.10 -12.59 -5.35
C ALA A 331 9.49 -12.60 -3.87
N ASP A 332 8.72 -13.33 -3.07
CA ASP A 332 9.05 -13.67 -1.69
C ASP A 332 9.95 -14.92 -1.70
N LEU A 333 11.17 -14.80 -1.20
CA LEU A 333 12.14 -15.89 -1.07
C LEU A 333 12.27 -16.32 0.40
N GLN A 334 12.75 -17.55 0.65
CA GLN A 334 12.91 -18.11 2.00
C GLN A 334 13.78 -17.27 2.96
N GLY A 335 14.75 -16.50 2.45
CA GLY A 335 15.60 -15.61 3.26
C GLY A 335 14.90 -14.35 3.80
N GLY A 336 13.57 -14.29 3.71
CA GLY A 336 12.77 -13.12 4.07
C GLY A 336 12.27 -13.08 5.50
N GLY A 337 11.21 -12.32 5.70
CA GLY A 337 10.57 -12.04 6.98
C GLY A 337 9.53 -10.92 6.83
N ASP A 338 9.29 -10.16 7.89
CA ASP A 338 8.26 -9.13 7.96
C ASP A 338 8.81 -7.72 8.30
N ARG A 339 10.12 -7.52 8.16
CA ARG A 339 10.85 -6.30 8.57
C ARG A 339 10.23 -4.98 8.08
N PHE A 340 9.52 -5.01 6.96
CA PHE A 340 8.87 -3.84 6.35
C PHE A 340 7.34 -3.85 6.47
N GLY A 341 6.81 -4.47 7.52
CA GLY A 341 5.38 -4.44 7.85
C GLY A 341 4.50 -5.36 7.00
N PHE A 342 5.10 -6.19 6.14
CA PHE A 342 4.39 -7.21 5.38
C PHE A 342 5.06 -8.57 5.55
N PRO A 343 4.32 -9.62 5.91
CA PRO A 343 4.89 -10.95 6.04
C PRO A 343 5.32 -11.50 4.68
N ASN A 344 6.46 -12.17 4.68
CA ASN A 344 6.91 -13.00 3.56
C ASN A 344 6.04 -14.26 3.48
N ARG A 345 5.31 -14.43 2.38
CA ARG A 345 4.37 -15.56 2.21
C ARG A 345 5.06 -16.90 2.03
N THR A 346 6.22 -16.90 1.38
CA THR A 346 7.04 -18.10 1.17
C THR A 346 7.54 -18.66 2.51
N LEU A 347 7.97 -17.79 3.42
CA LEU A 347 8.38 -18.18 4.76
C LEU A 347 7.19 -18.57 5.64
N ALA A 348 6.05 -17.87 5.51
CA ALA A 348 4.84 -18.18 6.28
C ALA A 348 4.24 -19.57 5.97
N GLU A 349 4.47 -20.10 4.77
CA GLU A 349 4.08 -21.47 4.38
C GLU A 349 5.22 -22.49 4.46
N ALA A 350 6.39 -22.10 4.96
CA ALA A 350 7.49 -23.03 5.13
C ALA A 350 7.21 -24.02 6.28
N PRO A 351 7.78 -25.25 6.23
CA PRO A 351 7.68 -26.19 7.33
C PRO A 351 8.16 -25.58 8.65
N GLU A 352 7.44 -25.84 9.74
CA GLU A 352 7.78 -25.32 11.07
C GLU A 352 9.19 -25.79 11.48
N GLY A 353 10.03 -24.85 11.92
CA GLY A 353 11.43 -25.12 12.28
C GLY A 353 12.40 -25.28 11.11
N ALA A 354 11.99 -24.97 9.87
CA ALA A 354 12.92 -24.90 8.75
C ALA A 354 13.94 -23.76 8.96
N ASP A 355 15.22 -24.14 8.95
CA ASP A 355 16.34 -23.21 9.01
C ASP A 355 16.89 -23.06 7.59
N PHE A 356 16.79 -21.85 7.04
CA PHE A 356 17.22 -21.55 5.68
C PHE A 356 18.43 -20.62 5.73
N SER A 357 19.51 -21.03 5.07
CA SER A 357 20.59 -20.11 4.71
C SER A 357 20.12 -19.15 3.62
N TYR A 358 20.82 -18.03 3.46
CA TYR A 358 20.56 -17.16 2.30
C TYR A 358 20.84 -17.87 0.96
N CYS A 359 21.67 -18.90 0.95
CA CYS A 359 22.04 -19.64 -0.25
C CYS A 359 20.92 -20.57 -0.73
N ASP A 360 20.05 -21.03 0.17
CA ASP A 360 18.87 -21.86 -0.16
C ASP A 360 17.84 -21.10 -1.02
N ALA A 361 17.92 -19.77 -1.04
CA ALA A 361 17.10 -18.94 -1.91
C ALA A 361 17.60 -18.88 -3.38
N ALA A 362 18.82 -19.36 -3.68
CA ALA A 362 19.36 -19.28 -5.03
C ALA A 362 18.56 -20.09 -6.07
N PRO A 363 18.20 -21.37 -5.80
CA PRO A 363 17.33 -22.13 -6.71
C PRO A 363 15.95 -21.48 -6.88
N GLN A 364 15.39 -20.91 -5.82
CA GLN A 364 14.11 -20.19 -5.87
C GLN A 364 14.19 -18.95 -6.76
N LEU A 365 15.27 -18.18 -6.64
CA LEU A 365 15.52 -17.01 -7.47
C LEU A 365 15.64 -17.39 -8.95
N THR A 366 16.43 -18.42 -9.27
CA THR A 366 16.57 -18.92 -10.65
C THR A 366 15.24 -19.38 -11.22
N MET A 367 14.44 -20.13 -10.46
CA MET A 367 13.10 -20.56 -10.87
C MET A 367 12.18 -19.37 -11.19
N VAL A 368 12.25 -18.29 -10.40
CA VAL A 368 11.48 -17.07 -10.69
C VAL A 368 11.97 -16.43 -11.99
N LEU A 369 13.29 -16.35 -12.22
CA LEU A 369 13.84 -15.82 -13.48
C LEU A 369 13.40 -16.66 -14.69
N ASP A 370 13.43 -17.98 -14.59
CA ASP A 370 12.95 -18.88 -15.65
C ASP A 370 11.45 -18.69 -15.93
N SER A 371 10.67 -18.45 -14.87
CA SER A 371 9.25 -18.12 -14.99
C SER A 371 9.05 -16.77 -15.69
N VAL A 372 9.90 -15.78 -15.40
CA VAL A 372 9.89 -14.48 -16.10
C VAL A 372 10.18 -14.66 -17.60
N VAL A 373 11.13 -15.51 -17.98
CA VAL A 373 11.41 -15.84 -19.40
C VAL A 373 10.16 -16.41 -20.08
N SER A 374 9.48 -17.34 -19.41
CA SER A 374 8.25 -17.96 -19.94
C SER A 374 7.10 -16.96 -20.08
N TRP A 375 6.93 -16.09 -19.09
CA TRP A 375 5.84 -15.12 -19.05
C TRP A 375 6.06 -13.92 -19.96
N TYR A 376 7.31 -13.56 -20.24
CA TYR A 376 7.70 -12.37 -20.99
C TYR A 376 8.79 -12.70 -22.02
N PRO A 377 8.50 -13.57 -23.01
CA PRO A 377 9.51 -14.13 -23.92
C PRO A 377 10.20 -13.08 -24.80
N ASP A 378 9.50 -11.99 -25.12
CA ASP A 378 10.00 -10.91 -25.99
C ASP A 378 10.48 -9.68 -25.20
N ALA A 379 10.34 -9.69 -23.87
CA ALA A 379 10.69 -8.54 -23.05
C ALA A 379 12.18 -8.52 -22.73
N ARG A 380 12.71 -7.30 -22.56
CA ARG A 380 14.01 -7.12 -21.93
C ARG A 380 13.92 -7.46 -20.44
N ARG A 381 14.78 -8.34 -19.93
CA ARG A 381 14.71 -8.88 -18.57
C ARG A 381 15.77 -8.26 -17.67
N ILE A 382 15.35 -7.71 -16.54
CA ILE A 382 16.20 -7.07 -15.56
C ILE A 382 16.03 -7.79 -14.23
N ALA A 383 17.10 -8.32 -13.66
CA ALA A 383 17.09 -8.88 -12.31
C ALA A 383 17.55 -7.82 -11.30
N TRP A 384 16.80 -7.62 -10.23
CA TRP A 384 17.08 -6.65 -9.17
C TRP A 384 17.09 -7.34 -7.81
N GLY A 385 18.22 -7.31 -7.12
CA GLY A 385 18.35 -7.82 -5.75
C GLY A 385 18.91 -6.81 -4.75
N SER A 386 18.65 -7.05 -3.46
CA SER A 386 19.07 -6.23 -2.32
C SER A 386 19.71 -7.10 -1.24
N SER A 387 20.87 -6.72 -0.71
CA SER A 387 21.60 -7.53 0.29
C SER A 387 21.94 -8.94 -0.23
N TYR A 388 21.50 -10.01 0.44
CA TYR A 388 21.79 -11.39 0.02
C TYR A 388 21.27 -11.68 -1.39
N SER A 389 20.05 -11.27 -1.73
CA SER A 389 19.49 -11.48 -3.06
C SER A 389 20.22 -10.63 -4.10
N GLY A 390 20.83 -9.50 -3.71
CA GLY A 390 21.73 -8.71 -4.54
C GLY A 390 22.97 -9.49 -4.98
N ALA A 391 23.51 -10.33 -4.11
CA ALA A 391 24.59 -11.26 -4.47
C ALA A 391 24.06 -12.44 -5.32
N LEU A 392 22.86 -12.96 -5.01
CA LEU A 392 22.27 -14.05 -5.77
C LEU A 392 21.89 -13.67 -7.21
N VAL A 393 21.41 -12.46 -7.49
CA VAL A 393 21.15 -12.02 -8.88
C VAL A 393 22.44 -11.90 -9.69
N LEU A 394 23.56 -11.52 -9.05
CA LEU A 394 24.88 -11.51 -9.69
C LEU A 394 25.36 -12.93 -9.98
N HIS A 395 25.18 -13.83 -9.01
CA HIS A 395 25.53 -15.24 -9.16
C HIS A 395 24.71 -15.91 -10.28
N ALA A 396 23.39 -15.75 -10.28
CA ALA A 396 22.51 -16.30 -11.32
C ALA A 396 22.89 -15.82 -12.73
N ALA A 397 23.23 -14.54 -12.88
CA ALA A 397 23.69 -14.01 -14.17
C ALA A 397 25.07 -14.58 -14.58
N ALA A 398 25.96 -14.86 -13.62
CA ALA A 398 27.25 -15.51 -13.89
C ALA A 398 27.06 -16.98 -14.33
N GLU A 399 26.07 -17.66 -13.76
CA GLU A 399 25.67 -19.04 -14.11
C GLU A 399 24.82 -19.11 -15.40
N GLY A 400 24.57 -17.98 -16.04
CA GLY A 400 23.92 -17.93 -17.36
C GLY A 400 22.40 -17.84 -17.33
N ALA A 401 21.80 -17.35 -16.25
CA ALA A 401 20.39 -16.98 -16.25
C ALA A 401 20.09 -16.00 -17.40
N ASP A 402 18.94 -16.17 -18.06
CA ASP A 402 18.55 -15.43 -19.25
C ASP A 402 18.02 -14.02 -18.89
N VAL A 403 18.94 -13.15 -18.49
CA VAL A 403 18.70 -11.75 -18.10
C VAL A 403 19.57 -10.80 -18.91
N ASP A 404 19.00 -9.66 -19.30
CA ASP A 404 19.71 -8.63 -20.08
C ASP A 404 20.50 -7.66 -19.19
N GLN A 405 20.06 -7.48 -17.94
CA GLN A 405 20.69 -6.58 -16.97
C GLN A 405 20.51 -7.09 -15.54
N VAL A 406 21.46 -6.70 -14.67
CA VAL A 406 21.39 -6.94 -13.22
C VAL A 406 21.56 -5.63 -12.47
N LEU A 407 20.71 -5.42 -11.47
CA LEU A 407 20.78 -4.35 -10.48
C LEU A 407 20.99 -4.99 -9.11
N ALA A 408 22.15 -4.75 -8.49
CA ALA A 408 22.50 -5.32 -7.20
C ALA A 408 22.77 -4.21 -6.19
N PHE A 409 21.92 -4.10 -5.17
CA PHE A 409 22.02 -3.09 -4.12
C PHE A 409 22.64 -3.71 -2.86
N SER A 410 23.77 -3.16 -2.43
CA SER A 410 24.53 -3.63 -1.26
C SER A 410 24.70 -5.15 -1.20
N PRO A 411 25.17 -5.82 -2.28
CA PRO A 411 25.23 -7.28 -2.35
C PRO A 411 26.03 -7.87 -1.18
N ALA A 412 25.43 -8.82 -0.48
CA ALA A 412 26.06 -9.46 0.68
C ALA A 412 27.29 -10.30 0.26
N SER A 413 28.23 -10.47 1.18
CA SER A 413 29.43 -11.31 0.97
C SER A 413 29.95 -11.83 2.31
N GLY A 414 30.93 -12.73 2.27
CA GLY A 414 31.56 -13.29 3.46
C GLY A 414 30.69 -14.35 4.15
N GLY A 415 30.82 -14.48 5.47
CA GLY A 415 30.21 -15.57 6.26
C GLY A 415 28.74 -15.87 5.94
N PRO A 416 27.83 -14.87 5.91
CA PRO A 416 26.42 -15.11 5.59
C PRO A 416 26.14 -15.67 4.19
N MET A 417 27.10 -15.54 3.27
CA MET A 417 27.05 -16.09 1.90
C MET A 417 28.08 -17.21 1.70
N GLY A 418 28.73 -17.69 2.78
CA GLY A 418 29.88 -18.59 2.70
C GLY A 418 29.57 -19.97 2.15
N GLU A 419 28.30 -20.38 2.19
CA GLU A 419 27.81 -21.65 1.69
C GLU A 419 27.32 -21.58 0.24
N CYS A 420 27.31 -20.39 -0.35
CA CYS A 420 26.94 -20.17 -1.75
C CYS A 420 28.18 -20.49 -2.61
N SER A 421 28.42 -21.77 -2.88
CA SER A 421 29.60 -22.26 -3.60
C SER A 421 29.43 -22.28 -5.10
#